data_AF-A0A369IIX5-F1
#
_entry.id   AF-A0A369IIX5-F1
#
_cell.length_a   1.000
_cell.length_b   1.000
_cell.length_c   1.000
_cell.angle_alpha   90.00
_cell.angle_beta   90.00
_cell.angle_gamma   90.00
#
_symmetry.space_group_name_H-M   'P 1'
#
loop_
_entity.id
_entity.type
_entity.pdbx_description
1 polymer ?
#
loop_
_entity_poly.entity_id
_entity_poly.type
_entity_poly.pdbx_seq_one_letter_code
_entity_poly.pdbx_strand_id
1 'polypeptide(L)'
;MKFHPHSQAVLILTAGIPSVSFVGFPIFDLLYGEEGMKIGVLMSQAGSFLVCSTVGIVTASYYANAQTKKWTFLLDVLRFPTFIAFCIALIINLSGLSLPDIVTGLLKKLAAPFSMLALISIGMQIDFRDKNIHWRALGWGLGYKLILAPLLITLLFVIILKQRGIIAEMCVLGAALGPMNTIAIIASNYRLNPALAAQMVGVGIPLSLVTVSILAWILEWIGYF
;
A
#
# COMPACT_ATOMS: atom_id res chain seq x y z
N MET A 1 11.49 -25.18 -1.87
CA MET A 1 11.98 -24.56 -3.13
C MET A 1 12.79 -23.33 -2.78
N LYS A 2 13.99 -23.12 -3.34
CA LYS A 2 14.87 -21.98 -2.96
C LYS A 2 14.96 -20.99 -4.13
N PHE A 3 14.49 -19.76 -3.92
CA PHE A 3 14.75 -18.64 -4.84
C PHE A 3 16.12 -18.04 -4.53
N HIS A 4 16.70 -17.31 -5.49
CA HIS A 4 17.90 -16.51 -5.24
C HIS A 4 17.61 -15.47 -4.12
N PRO A 5 18.54 -15.20 -3.19
CA PRO A 5 18.31 -14.32 -2.04
C PRO A 5 17.73 -12.95 -2.41
N HIS A 6 18.22 -12.33 -3.48
CA HIS A 6 17.70 -11.05 -3.96
C HIS A 6 16.24 -11.11 -4.44
N SER A 7 15.87 -12.20 -5.12
CA SER A 7 14.47 -12.41 -5.54
C SER A 7 13.59 -12.69 -4.33
N GLN A 8 14.09 -13.41 -3.31
CA GLN A 8 13.37 -13.60 -2.04
C GLN A 8 13.10 -12.27 -1.36
N ALA A 9 14.12 -11.42 -1.26
CA ALA A 9 13.98 -10.08 -0.69
C ALA A 9 12.90 -9.27 -1.41
N VAL A 10 12.94 -9.24 -2.75
CA VAL A 10 11.91 -8.54 -3.54
C VAL A 10 10.52 -9.10 -3.27
N LEU A 11 10.35 -10.42 -3.20
CA LEU A 11 9.06 -11.03 -2.90
C LEU A 11 8.57 -10.68 -1.48
N ILE A 12 9.43 -10.74 -0.46
CA ILE A 12 9.09 -10.36 0.91
C ILE A 12 8.62 -8.89 0.95
N LEU A 13 9.38 -8.01 0.30
CA LEU A 13 9.11 -6.58 0.29
C LEU A 13 7.83 -6.22 -0.46
N THR A 14 7.69 -6.70 -1.69
CA THR A 14 6.56 -6.33 -2.59
C THR A 14 5.28 -7.10 -2.28
N ALA A 15 5.37 -8.36 -1.81
CA ALA A 15 4.19 -9.12 -1.41
C ALA A 15 3.76 -8.82 0.04
N GLY A 16 4.66 -8.29 0.89
CA GLY A 16 4.37 -7.96 2.28
C GLY A 16 3.64 -6.62 2.47
N ILE A 17 3.91 -5.63 1.62
CA ILE A 17 3.47 -4.24 1.86
C ILE A 17 2.46 -3.79 0.79
N PRO A 18 1.19 -3.50 1.15
CA PRO A 18 0.17 -3.04 0.21
C PRO A 18 0.37 -1.57 -0.22
N SER A 19 -0.09 -1.25 -1.43
CA SER A 19 -0.10 0.11 -1.97
C SER A 19 -1.34 0.89 -1.54
N VAL A 20 -1.44 1.20 -0.24
CA VAL A 20 -2.59 1.93 0.30
C VAL A 20 -2.73 3.33 -0.29
N SER A 21 -1.62 4.08 -0.44
CA SER A 21 -1.69 5.48 -0.88
C SER A 21 -2.02 5.65 -2.36
N PHE A 22 -1.52 4.75 -3.23
CA PHE A 22 -1.74 4.86 -4.67
C PHE A 22 -3.00 4.15 -5.11
N VAL A 23 -3.19 2.89 -4.68
CA VAL A 23 -4.33 2.05 -5.09
C VAL A 23 -5.47 2.15 -4.09
N GLY A 24 -5.17 2.14 -2.80
CA GLY A 24 -6.19 2.15 -1.75
C GLY A 24 -6.98 3.45 -1.68
N PHE A 25 -6.32 4.62 -1.72
CA PHE A 25 -7.00 5.90 -1.55
C PHE A 25 -8.14 6.13 -2.56
N PRO A 26 -7.94 5.97 -3.89
CA PRO A 26 -9.04 6.16 -4.84
C PRO A 26 -10.17 5.15 -4.66
N ILE A 27 -9.85 3.90 -4.28
CA ILE A 27 -10.86 2.87 -4.04
C ILE A 27 -11.66 3.20 -2.78
N PHE A 28 -11.00 3.58 -1.70
CA PHE A 28 -11.66 3.92 -0.44
C PHE A 28 -12.48 5.20 -0.52
N ASP A 29 -12.03 6.19 -1.30
CA ASP A 29 -12.81 7.38 -1.63
C ASP A 29 -14.08 7.02 -2.42
N LEU A 30 -13.94 6.14 -3.42
CA LEU A 30 -15.05 5.72 -4.26
C LEU A 30 -16.11 4.94 -3.47
N LEU A 31 -15.67 4.05 -2.57
CA LEU A 31 -16.56 3.17 -1.81
C LEU A 31 -17.15 3.84 -0.57
N TYR A 32 -16.38 4.67 0.14
CA TYR A 32 -16.76 5.20 1.45
C TYR A 32 -16.55 6.72 1.61
N GLY A 33 -16.21 7.44 0.54
CA GLY A 33 -16.06 8.90 0.53
C GLY A 33 -15.00 9.42 1.50
N GLU A 34 -15.28 10.59 2.10
CA GLU A 34 -14.36 11.25 3.03
C GLU A 34 -13.99 10.38 4.24
N GLU A 35 -14.89 9.51 4.71
CA GLU A 35 -14.63 8.63 5.84
C GLU A 35 -13.61 7.54 5.48
N GLY A 36 -13.80 6.88 4.34
CA GLY A 36 -12.83 5.92 3.80
C GLY A 36 -11.46 6.55 3.57
N MET A 37 -11.43 7.78 3.06
CA MET A 37 -10.17 8.51 2.88
C MET A 37 -9.45 8.74 4.22
N LYS A 38 -10.16 9.16 5.27
CA LYS A 38 -9.57 9.38 6.61
C LYS A 38 -8.95 8.10 7.16
N ILE A 39 -9.69 6.99 7.12
CA ILE A 39 -9.21 5.69 7.58
C ILE A 39 -8.04 5.21 6.70
N GLY A 40 -8.14 5.37 5.39
CA GLY A 40 -7.09 5.01 4.43
C GLY A 40 -5.78 5.75 4.71
N VAL A 41 -5.83 7.06 4.95
CA VAL A 41 -4.65 7.85 5.31
C VAL A 41 -3.98 7.30 6.57
N LEU A 42 -4.75 6.93 7.59
CA LEU A 42 -4.22 6.30 8.80
C LEU A 42 -3.58 4.94 8.48
N MET A 43 -4.26 4.08 7.74
CA MET A 43 -3.72 2.78 7.30
C MET A 43 -2.42 2.92 6.51
N SER A 44 -2.32 3.96 5.69
CA SER A 44 -1.12 4.26 4.91
C SER A 44 0.02 4.75 5.79
N GLN A 45 -0.18 5.82 6.56
CA GLN A 45 0.89 6.49 7.29
C GLN A 45 1.34 5.70 8.52
N ALA A 46 0.40 5.22 9.33
CA ALA A 46 0.70 4.46 10.54
C ALA A 46 0.98 2.97 10.26
N GLY A 47 0.46 2.43 9.16
CA GLY A 47 0.66 1.03 8.76
C GLY A 47 1.74 0.87 7.70
N SER A 48 1.34 0.96 6.43
CA SER A 48 2.18 0.53 5.29
C SER A 48 3.48 1.32 5.17
N PHE A 49 3.44 2.64 5.35
CA PHE A 49 4.61 3.51 5.24
C PHE A 49 5.59 3.29 6.41
N LEU A 50 5.09 3.13 7.63
CA LEU A 50 5.91 2.82 8.80
C LEU A 50 6.62 1.47 8.62
N VAL A 51 5.91 0.44 8.16
CA VAL A 51 6.51 -0.87 7.87
C VAL A 51 7.54 -0.78 6.74
N CYS A 52 7.24 -0.04 5.67
CA CYS A 52 8.13 0.19 4.54
C CYS A 52 9.46 0.83 4.98
N SER A 53 9.37 1.91 5.75
CA SER A 53 10.51 2.68 6.22
C SER A 53 11.31 2.02 7.34
N THR A 54 10.74 1.06 8.05
CA THR A 54 11.44 0.31 9.11
C THR A 54 11.86 -1.07 8.60
N VAL A 55 10.99 -2.06 8.75
CA VAL A 55 11.22 -3.46 8.40
C VAL A 55 11.56 -3.62 6.92
N GLY A 56 10.93 -2.85 6.04
CA GLY A 56 11.21 -2.86 4.60
C GLY A 56 12.65 -2.46 4.29
N ILE A 57 13.10 -1.31 4.78
CA ILE A 57 14.49 -0.83 4.58
C ILE A 57 15.51 -1.78 5.24
N VAL A 58 15.24 -2.25 6.46
CA VAL A 58 16.11 -3.20 7.16
C VAL A 58 16.26 -4.50 6.35
N THR A 59 15.15 -5.04 5.86
CA THR A 59 15.16 -6.25 5.02
C THR A 59 15.91 -6.01 3.71
N ALA A 60 15.65 -4.89 3.03
CA ALA A 60 16.33 -4.57 1.78
C ALA A 60 17.86 -4.47 1.96
N SER A 61 18.30 -3.78 3.01
CA SER A 61 19.73 -3.61 3.29
C SER A 61 20.40 -4.90 3.74
N TYR A 62 19.71 -5.73 4.53
CA TYR A 62 20.21 -7.04 4.94
C TYR A 62 20.51 -7.93 3.73
N TYR A 63 19.56 -8.05 2.80
CA TYR A 63 19.75 -8.86 1.60
C TYR A 63 20.73 -8.27 0.59
N ALA A 64 20.93 -6.94 0.61
CA ALA A 64 21.92 -6.26 -0.23
C ALA A 64 23.35 -6.30 0.35
N ASN A 65 23.55 -6.89 1.53
CA ASN A 65 24.80 -6.79 2.31
C ASN A 65 25.29 -5.34 2.48
N ALA A 66 24.36 -4.39 2.48
CA ALA A 66 24.67 -2.97 2.63
C ALA A 66 24.77 -2.64 4.12
N GLN A 67 25.77 -1.83 4.49
CA GLN A 67 25.83 -1.30 5.84
C GLN A 67 24.71 -0.28 6.03
N THR A 68 23.65 -0.67 6.74
CA THR A 68 22.66 0.29 7.24
C THR A 68 23.34 1.22 8.23
N LYS A 69 23.37 2.53 7.96
CA LYS A 69 23.46 3.50 9.05
C LYS A 69 22.18 3.34 9.87
N LYS A 70 22.29 2.84 11.11
CA LYS A 70 21.16 2.41 11.99
C LYS A 70 20.06 3.46 12.24
N TRP A 71 20.22 4.70 11.77
CA TRP A 71 19.32 5.82 12.03
C TRP A 71 18.86 6.59 10.77
N THR A 72 19.42 6.31 9.58
CA THR A 72 19.07 7.11 8.39
C THR A 72 17.61 6.95 7.97
N PHE A 73 17.03 5.76 8.16
CA PHE A 73 15.64 5.51 7.81
C PHE A 73 14.64 6.31 8.66
N LEU A 74 14.93 6.54 9.96
CA LEU A 74 14.07 7.38 10.81
C LEU A 74 14.11 8.84 10.37
N LEU A 75 15.30 9.33 9.97
CA LEU A 75 15.45 10.66 9.39
C LEU A 75 14.69 10.80 8.07
N ASP A 76 14.70 9.75 7.23
CA ASP A 76 13.98 9.76 5.95
C ASP A 76 12.45 9.77 6.16
N VAL A 77 11.93 9.07 7.17
CA VAL A 77 10.51 9.15 7.58
C VAL A 77 10.14 10.54 8.05
N LEU A 78 10.94 11.11 8.95
CA LEU A 78 10.68 12.44 9.52
C LEU A 78 10.80 13.56 8.48
N ARG A 79 11.57 13.34 7.41
CA ARG A 79 11.71 14.27 6.27
C ARG A 79 10.68 14.02 5.17
N PHE A 80 9.89 12.95 5.24
CA PHE A 80 8.93 12.63 4.20
C PHE A 80 7.75 13.62 4.23
N PRO A 81 7.48 14.38 3.14
CA PRO A 81 6.51 15.46 3.17
C PRO A 81 5.11 15.03 3.61
N THR A 82 4.66 13.85 3.19
CA THR A 82 3.31 13.37 3.56
C THR A 82 3.21 12.97 5.02
N PHE A 83 4.30 12.47 5.62
CA PHE A 83 4.35 12.15 7.06
C PHE A 83 4.36 13.43 7.89
N ILE A 84 5.11 14.46 7.46
CA ILE A 84 5.10 15.78 8.08
C ILE A 84 3.69 16.38 8.02
N ALA A 85 3.05 16.36 6.85
CA ALA A 85 1.68 16.85 6.68
C ALA A 85 0.68 16.10 7.57
N PHE A 86 0.83 14.78 7.71
CA PHE A 86 0.03 13.95 8.62
C PHE A 86 0.21 14.37 10.08
N CYS A 87 1.45 14.58 10.54
CA CYS A 87 1.73 15.06 11.90
C CYS A 87 1.13 16.46 12.15
N ILE A 88 1.28 17.38 11.20
CA ILE A 88 0.67 18.72 11.30
C ILE A 88 -0.85 18.62 11.39
N ALA A 89 -1.47 17.80 10.54
CA ALA A 89 -2.92 17.59 10.55
C ALA A 89 -3.42 17.02 11.89
N LEU A 90 -2.69 16.04 12.46
CA LEU A 90 -3.00 15.49 13.79
C LEU A 90 -2.87 16.53 14.89
N ILE A 91 -1.81 17.34 14.90
CA ILE A 91 -1.60 18.39 15.91
C ILE A 91 -2.75 19.42 15.86
N ILE A 92 -3.11 19.87 14.65
CA ILE A 92 -4.24 20.80 14.47
C ILE A 92 -5.53 20.16 14.99
N ASN A 93 -5.81 18.91 14.62
CA ASN A 93 -7.01 18.20 15.06
C ASN A 93 -7.09 18.03 16.59
N LEU A 94 -5.99 17.64 17.24
CA LEU A 94 -5.92 17.43 18.70
C LEU A 94 -5.96 18.73 19.52
N SER A 95 -5.44 19.82 18.96
CA SER A 95 -5.51 21.15 19.59
C SER A 95 -6.89 21.78 19.58
N GLY A 96 -7.85 21.20 18.84
CA GLY A 96 -9.17 21.80 18.62
C GLY A 96 -9.13 23.08 17.77
N LEU A 97 -7.99 23.41 17.16
CA LEU A 97 -7.86 24.56 16.26
C LEU A 97 -8.60 24.27 14.95
N SER A 98 -9.58 25.11 14.62
CA SER A 98 -10.20 25.13 13.29
C SER A 98 -9.29 25.88 12.32
N LEU A 99 -8.94 25.24 11.19
CA LEU A 99 -8.31 25.94 10.08
C LEU A 99 -9.28 27.00 9.52
N PRO A 100 -8.79 28.21 9.16
CA PRO A 100 -9.61 29.21 8.50
C PRO A 100 -10.28 28.64 7.24
N ASP A 101 -11.55 29.01 6.99
CA ASP A 101 -12.34 28.47 5.88
C ASP A 101 -11.66 28.61 4.51
N ILE A 102 -10.90 29.70 4.32
CA ILE A 102 -10.12 29.95 3.10
C ILE A 102 -9.06 28.85 2.89
N VAL A 103 -8.34 28.47 3.95
CA VAL A 103 -7.28 27.45 3.88
C VAL A 103 -7.90 26.08 3.65
N THR A 104 -8.93 25.75 4.41
CA THR A 104 -9.66 24.48 4.27
C THR A 104 -10.27 24.34 2.87
N GLY A 105 -10.89 25.41 2.35
CA GLY A 105 -11.46 25.44 1.01
C GLY A 105 -10.43 25.28 -0.10
N LEU A 106 -9.26 25.91 0.04
CA LEU A 106 -8.15 25.75 -0.90
C LEU A 106 -7.62 24.31 -0.91
N LEU A 107 -7.37 23.74 0.27
CA LEU A 107 -6.90 22.36 0.42
C LEU A 107 -7.89 21.36 -0.17
N LYS A 108 -9.21 21.53 0.07
CA LYS A 108 -10.25 20.69 -0.52
C LYS A 108 -10.23 20.74 -2.05
N LYS A 109 -10.11 21.94 -2.64
CA LYS A 109 -10.03 22.10 -4.11
C LYS A 109 -8.79 21.44 -4.71
N LEU A 110 -7.65 21.50 -4.02
CA LEU A 110 -6.42 20.83 -4.43
C LEU A 110 -6.49 19.31 -4.28
N ALA A 111 -7.22 18.81 -3.28
CA ALA A 111 -7.40 17.39 -3.03
C ALA A 111 -8.45 16.75 -3.96
N ALA A 112 -9.45 17.50 -4.42
CA ALA A 112 -10.55 16.99 -5.23
C ALA A 112 -10.13 16.14 -6.46
N PRO A 113 -9.14 16.54 -7.29
CA PRO A 113 -8.73 15.73 -8.43
C PRO A 113 -7.83 14.54 -8.07
N PHE A 114 -7.44 14.37 -6.80
CA PHE A 114 -6.45 13.38 -6.39
C PHE A 114 -6.82 11.96 -6.80
N SER A 115 -8.05 11.52 -6.49
CA SER A 115 -8.51 10.16 -6.79
C SER A 115 -8.45 9.85 -8.29
N MET A 116 -8.87 10.81 -9.13
CA MET A 116 -8.81 10.68 -10.59
C MET A 116 -7.36 10.64 -11.11
N LEU A 117 -6.50 11.56 -10.64
CA LEU A 117 -5.09 11.62 -11.04
C LEU A 117 -4.33 10.37 -10.61
N ALA A 118 -4.64 9.83 -9.42
CA ALA A 118 -4.06 8.59 -8.94
C ALA A 118 -4.46 7.39 -9.82
N LEU A 119 -5.74 7.27 -10.21
CA LEU A 119 -6.20 6.22 -11.13
C LEU A 119 -5.57 6.33 -12.53
N ILE A 120 -5.44 7.54 -13.08
CA ILE A 120 -4.72 7.77 -14.35
C ILE A 120 -3.24 7.36 -14.21
N SER A 121 -2.59 7.76 -13.12
CA SER A 121 -1.21 7.41 -12.83
C SER A 121 -1.02 5.89 -12.71
N ILE A 122 -1.98 5.18 -12.10
CA ILE A 122 -1.97 3.71 -12.09
C ILE A 122 -2.05 3.16 -13.50
N GLY A 123 -2.97 3.65 -14.33
CA GLY A 123 -3.10 3.23 -15.73
C GLY A 123 -1.82 3.43 -16.55
N MET A 124 -1.10 4.53 -16.31
CA MET A 124 0.18 4.82 -16.97
C MET A 124 1.34 3.93 -16.48
N GLN A 125 1.25 3.37 -15.26
CA GLN A 125 2.27 2.48 -14.70
C GLN A 125 2.18 1.05 -15.24
N ILE A 126 1.13 0.74 -16.01
CA ILE A 126 0.96 -0.57 -16.64
C ILE A 126 1.89 -0.66 -17.85
N ASP A 127 3.00 -1.38 -17.71
CA ASP A 127 3.93 -1.66 -18.79
C ASP A 127 3.94 -3.16 -19.15
N PHE A 128 3.49 -3.48 -20.35
CA PHE A 128 3.42 -4.84 -20.90
C PHE A 128 4.67 -5.24 -21.71
N ARG A 129 5.71 -4.40 -21.75
CA ARG A 129 6.83 -4.55 -22.69
C ARG A 129 7.95 -5.47 -22.22
N ASP A 130 7.89 -5.97 -20.99
CA ASP A 130 8.97 -6.80 -20.44
C ASP A 130 8.90 -8.24 -20.98
N LYS A 131 9.92 -8.63 -21.76
CA LYS A 131 10.00 -9.95 -22.41
C LYS A 131 10.54 -11.05 -21.50
N ASN A 132 11.19 -10.69 -20.38
CA ASN A 132 11.82 -11.64 -19.46
C ASN A 132 11.04 -11.75 -18.15
N ILE A 133 9.80 -12.24 -18.24
CA ILE A 133 8.91 -12.35 -17.08
C ILE A 133 9.33 -13.51 -16.18
N HIS A 134 9.55 -13.22 -14.90
CA HIS A 134 9.86 -14.21 -13.87
C HIS A 134 8.58 -14.93 -13.39
N TRP A 135 7.88 -15.62 -14.29
CA TRP A 135 6.54 -16.19 -14.07
C TRP A 135 6.40 -16.97 -12.75
N ARG A 136 7.41 -17.74 -12.39
CA ARG A 136 7.40 -18.52 -11.13
C ARG A 136 7.42 -17.62 -9.90
N ALA A 137 8.35 -16.67 -9.84
CA ALA A 137 8.47 -15.76 -8.69
C ALA A 137 7.25 -14.84 -8.61
N LEU A 138 6.82 -14.30 -9.76
CA LEU A 138 5.65 -13.45 -9.89
C LEU A 138 4.37 -14.16 -9.43
N GLY A 139 4.14 -15.40 -9.88
CA GLY A 139 2.97 -16.19 -9.50
C GLY A 139 2.92 -16.46 -8.00
N TRP A 140 4.05 -16.80 -7.36
CA TRP A 140 4.09 -17.00 -5.91
C TRP A 140 3.92 -15.69 -5.13
N GLY A 141 4.57 -14.61 -5.56
CA GLY A 141 4.46 -13.31 -4.91
C GLY A 141 3.04 -12.75 -4.98
N LEU A 142 2.45 -12.72 -6.19
CA LEU A 142 1.10 -12.21 -6.40
C LEU A 142 0.03 -13.17 -5.86
N GLY A 143 0.23 -14.48 -5.95
CA GLY A 143 -0.66 -15.46 -5.33
C GLY A 143 -0.73 -15.29 -3.81
N TYR A 144 0.42 -15.09 -3.17
CA TYR A 144 0.44 -14.72 -1.75
C TYR A 144 -0.27 -13.38 -1.51
N LYS A 145 0.12 -12.34 -2.26
CA LYS A 145 -0.35 -10.96 -2.01
C LYS A 145 -1.85 -10.78 -2.25
N LEU A 146 -2.38 -11.35 -3.32
CA LEU A 146 -3.73 -11.07 -3.82
C LEU A 146 -4.73 -12.16 -3.49
N ILE A 147 -4.29 -13.35 -3.06
CA ILE A 147 -5.19 -14.45 -2.69
C ILE A 147 -4.98 -14.81 -1.23
N LEU A 148 -3.77 -15.22 -0.84
CA LEU A 148 -3.55 -15.73 0.50
C LEU A 148 -3.68 -14.65 1.58
N ALA A 149 -3.07 -13.48 1.39
CA ALA A 149 -3.12 -12.40 2.37
C ALA A 149 -4.55 -11.89 2.61
N PRO A 150 -5.38 -11.61 1.59
CA PRO A 150 -6.78 -11.24 1.79
C PRO A 150 -7.59 -12.32 2.50
N LEU A 151 -7.39 -13.60 2.14
CA LEU A 151 -8.08 -14.70 2.81
C LEU A 151 -7.70 -14.80 4.29
N LEU A 152 -6.41 -14.66 4.61
CA LEU A 152 -5.93 -14.68 6.00
C LEU A 152 -6.48 -13.51 6.81
N ILE A 153 -6.49 -12.31 6.25
CA ILE A 153 -7.04 -11.12 6.93
C ILE A 153 -8.57 -11.23 7.07
N THR A 154 -9.27 -11.76 6.06
CA THR A 154 -10.71 -12.03 6.15
C THR A 154 -11.00 -13.04 7.25
N LEU A 155 -10.29 -14.18 7.29
CA LEU A 155 -10.41 -15.19 8.34
C LEU A 155 -10.18 -14.57 9.73
N LEU A 156 -9.14 -13.76 9.88
CA LEU A 156 -8.81 -13.11 11.14
C LEU A 156 -9.92 -12.15 11.60
N PHE A 157 -10.35 -11.22 10.75
CA PHE A 157 -11.30 -10.17 11.14
C PHE A 157 -12.75 -10.68 11.22
N VAL A 158 -13.18 -11.53 10.29
CA VAL A 158 -14.56 -12.02 10.20
C VAL A 158 -14.80 -13.20 11.13
N ILE A 159 -13.93 -14.21 11.11
CA ILE A 159 -14.20 -15.48 11.81
C ILE A 159 -13.63 -15.48 13.23
N ILE A 160 -12.37 -15.05 13.40
CA ILE A 160 -11.68 -15.11 14.70
C ILE A 160 -12.10 -13.93 15.59
N LEU A 161 -11.92 -12.70 15.10
CA LEU A 161 -12.16 -11.49 15.88
C LEU A 161 -13.63 -11.03 15.83
N LYS A 162 -14.41 -11.53 14.86
CA LYS A 162 -15.83 -11.18 14.64
C LYS A 162 -16.09 -9.67 14.62
N GLN A 163 -15.14 -8.91 14.07
CA GLN A 163 -15.24 -7.45 13.96
C GLN A 163 -16.22 -7.08 12.85
N ARG A 164 -16.93 -5.97 13.02
CA ARG A 164 -17.90 -5.43 12.05
C ARG A 164 -17.64 -3.94 11.80
N GLY A 165 -18.31 -3.40 10.78
CA GLY A 165 -18.20 -1.99 10.40
C GLY A 165 -17.03 -1.67 9.48
N ILE A 166 -17.03 -0.42 9.02
CA ILE A 166 -16.18 0.11 7.96
C ILE A 166 -14.68 -0.13 8.17
N ILE A 167 -14.17 -0.02 9.40
CA ILE A 167 -12.73 -0.20 9.69
C ILE A 167 -12.30 -1.64 9.36
N ALA A 168 -13.09 -2.63 9.78
CA ALA A 168 -12.77 -4.03 9.56
C ALA A 168 -12.89 -4.40 8.07
N GLU A 169 -13.92 -3.90 7.40
CA GLU A 169 -14.12 -4.05 5.96
C GLU A 169 -12.94 -3.46 5.17
N MET A 170 -12.52 -2.24 5.50
CA MET A 170 -11.37 -1.60 4.89
C MET A 170 -10.05 -2.32 5.17
N CYS A 171 -9.87 -2.93 6.34
CA CYS A 171 -8.70 -3.78 6.60
C CYS A 171 -8.67 -5.00 5.67
N VAL A 172 -9.83 -5.63 5.42
CA VAL A 172 -9.97 -6.76 4.51
C VAL A 172 -9.70 -6.33 3.06
N LEU A 173 -10.33 -5.26 2.58
CA LEU A 173 -10.08 -4.73 1.24
C LEU A 173 -8.64 -4.23 1.08
N GLY A 174 -8.08 -3.61 2.11
CA GLY A 174 -6.70 -3.14 2.17
C GLY A 174 -5.67 -4.26 2.01
N ALA A 175 -5.99 -5.47 2.46
CA ALA A 175 -5.14 -6.63 2.27
C ALA A 175 -5.07 -7.09 0.81
N ALA A 176 -6.13 -6.84 0.03
CA ALA A 176 -6.24 -7.19 -1.40
C ALA A 176 -5.58 -6.17 -2.35
N LEU A 177 -5.12 -5.03 -1.82
CA LEU A 177 -4.39 -4.04 -2.60
C LEU A 177 -3.07 -4.59 -3.13
N GLY A 178 -2.66 -4.09 -4.30
CA GLY A 178 -1.43 -4.51 -4.96
C GLY A 178 -0.15 -4.12 -4.22
N PRO A 179 1.01 -4.59 -4.69
CA PRO A 179 2.31 -4.26 -4.13
C PRO A 179 2.59 -2.75 -4.09
N MET A 180 3.22 -2.28 -3.01
CA MET A 180 3.60 -0.88 -2.87
C MET A 180 4.68 -0.46 -3.89
N ASN A 181 4.46 0.65 -4.60
CA ASN A 181 5.40 1.17 -5.60
C ASN A 181 6.72 1.64 -4.95
N THR A 182 6.62 2.33 -3.81
CA THR A 182 7.78 2.86 -3.09
C THR A 182 8.74 1.75 -2.65
N ILE A 183 8.23 0.61 -2.16
CA ILE A 183 9.11 -0.47 -1.73
C ILE A 183 9.80 -1.16 -2.91
N ALA A 184 9.16 -1.22 -4.08
CA ALA A 184 9.80 -1.71 -5.30
C ALA A 184 10.94 -0.79 -5.77
N ILE A 185 10.76 0.53 -5.65
CA ILE A 185 11.84 1.51 -5.91
C ILE A 185 12.98 1.31 -4.92
N ILE A 186 12.69 1.16 -3.62
CA ILE A 186 13.71 0.88 -2.60
C ILE A 186 14.47 -0.40 -2.95
N ALA A 187 13.77 -1.50 -3.24
CA ALA A 187 14.41 -2.76 -3.60
C ALA A 187 15.30 -2.63 -4.86
N SER A 188 14.91 -1.78 -5.81
CA SER A 188 15.68 -1.48 -7.01
C SER A 188 16.93 -0.64 -6.71
N ASN A 189 16.82 0.37 -5.83
CA ASN A 189 17.95 1.18 -5.37
C ASN A 189 19.01 0.36 -4.63
N TYR A 190 18.57 -0.65 -3.86
CA TYR A 190 19.45 -1.65 -3.23
C TYR A 190 19.96 -2.72 -4.21
N ARG A 191 19.66 -2.61 -5.51
CA ARG A 191 20.10 -3.53 -6.57
C ARG A 191 19.78 -5.01 -6.28
N LEU A 192 18.64 -5.28 -5.64
CA LEU A 192 18.20 -6.64 -5.33
C LEU A 192 17.82 -7.39 -6.61
N ASN A 193 16.60 -7.23 -7.08
CA ASN A 193 16.16 -7.72 -8.39
C ASN A 193 15.18 -6.68 -8.99
N PRO A 194 15.70 -5.63 -9.66
CA PRO A 194 14.89 -4.53 -10.17
C PRO A 194 13.82 -4.98 -11.17
N ALA A 195 14.15 -5.98 -12.02
CA ALA A 195 13.20 -6.53 -12.98
C ALA A 195 12.01 -7.18 -12.27
N LEU A 196 12.25 -8.03 -11.27
CA LEU A 196 11.16 -8.65 -10.50
C LEU A 196 10.37 -7.62 -9.70
N ALA A 197 11.02 -6.59 -9.14
CA ALA A 197 10.35 -5.53 -8.39
C ALA A 197 9.39 -4.73 -9.28
N ALA A 198 9.83 -4.38 -10.49
CA ALA A 198 9.00 -3.74 -11.50
C ALA A 198 7.84 -4.66 -11.94
N GLN A 199 8.10 -5.95 -12.19
CA GLN A 199 7.08 -6.92 -12.59
C GLN A 199 6.00 -7.13 -11.51
N MET A 200 6.39 -7.21 -10.23
CA MET A 200 5.45 -7.34 -9.11
C MET A 200 4.49 -6.15 -9.06
N VAL A 201 4.98 -4.92 -9.24
CA VAL A 201 4.15 -3.71 -9.23
C VAL A 201 3.32 -3.60 -10.51
N GLY A 202 3.95 -3.75 -11.67
CA GLY A 202 3.33 -3.57 -12.99
C GLY A 202 2.20 -4.56 -13.27
N VAL A 203 2.33 -5.81 -12.81
CA VAL A 203 1.26 -6.83 -12.93
C VAL A 203 0.35 -6.84 -11.69
N GLY A 204 0.91 -6.66 -10.50
CA GLY A 204 0.17 -6.78 -9.25
C GLY A 204 -0.83 -5.65 -9.01
N ILE A 205 -0.52 -4.42 -9.43
CA ILE A 205 -1.46 -3.30 -9.27
C ILE A 205 -2.72 -3.49 -10.13
N PRO A 206 -2.64 -3.71 -11.45
CA PRO A 206 -3.83 -3.95 -12.27
C PRO A 206 -4.64 -5.15 -11.78
N LEU A 207 -3.95 -6.24 -11.43
CA LEU A 207 -4.61 -7.44 -10.93
C LEU A 207 -5.31 -7.18 -9.59
N SER A 208 -4.72 -6.34 -8.73
CA SER A 208 -5.35 -5.97 -7.46
C SER A 208 -6.65 -5.20 -7.62
N LEU A 209 -6.82 -4.40 -8.69
CA LEU A 209 -8.11 -3.74 -8.95
C LEU A 209 -9.22 -4.77 -9.14
N VAL A 210 -8.92 -5.84 -9.87
CA VAL A 210 -9.85 -6.97 -10.07
C VAL A 210 -10.07 -7.69 -8.75
N THR A 211 -9.01 -8.04 -8.02
CA THR A 211 -9.11 -8.74 -6.74
C THR A 211 -9.95 -7.96 -5.72
N VAL A 212 -9.69 -6.66 -5.56
CA VAL A 212 -10.42 -5.80 -4.62
C VAL A 212 -11.87 -5.66 -5.04
N SER A 213 -12.16 -5.51 -6.34
CA SER A 213 -13.53 -5.44 -6.85
C SER A 213 -14.32 -6.73 -6.58
N ILE A 214 -13.70 -7.89 -6.83
CA ILE A 214 -14.32 -9.19 -6.53
C ILE A 214 -14.54 -9.35 -5.03
N LEU A 215 -13.55 -8.99 -4.21
CA LEU A 215 -13.65 -9.11 -2.75
C LEU A 215 -14.73 -8.19 -2.19
N ALA A 216 -14.80 -6.94 -2.66
CA ALA A 216 -15.85 -5.99 -2.28
C ALA A 216 -17.25 -6.54 -2.61
N TRP A 217 -17.43 -7.06 -3.84
CA TRP A 217 -18.69 -7.68 -4.25
C TRP A 217 -19.07 -8.88 -3.38
N ILE A 218 -18.09 -9.75 -3.03
CA ILE A 218 -18.33 -10.89 -2.13
C ILE A 218 -18.75 -10.41 -0.74
N LEU A 219 -18.06 -9.40 -0.18
CA LEU A 219 -18.37 -8.88 1.15
C LEU A 219 -19.76 -8.25 1.22
N GLU A 220 -20.13 -7.49 0.18
CA GLU A 220 -21.47 -6.92 0.03
C GLU A 220 -22.54 -8.01 -0.08
N TRP A 221 -22.29 -9.05 -0.88
CA TRP A 221 -23.23 -10.17 -1.02
C TRP A 221 -23.44 -10.96 0.27
N ILE A 222 -22.39 -11.12 1.08
CA ILE A 222 -22.50 -11.77 2.40
C ILE A 222 -23.23 -10.86 3.39
N GLY A 223 -23.19 -9.53 3.21
CA GLY A 223 -23.84 -8.55 4.09
C GLY A 223 -23.31 -8.59 5.53
N TYR A 224 -22.02 -8.93 5.70
CA TYR A 224 -21.44 -9.16 7.02
C TYR A 224 -21.08 -7.88 7.78
N PHE A 225 -20.64 -6.85 7.05
CA PHE A 225 -20.09 -5.61 7.61
C PHE A 225 -21.13 -4.52 7.84
#